data_AF-A0A6C0BH15-F1
#
_entry.id   AF-A0A6C0BH15-F1
#
_cell.length_a   1.000
_cell.length_b   1.000
_cell.length_c   1.000
_cell.angle_alpha   90.00
_cell.angle_beta   90.00
_cell.angle_gamma   90.00
#
_symmetry.space_group_name_H-M   'P 1'
#
loop_
_entity.id
_entity.type
_entity.pdbx_description
1 polymer ?
#
loop_
_entity_poly.entity_id
_entity_poly.type
_entity_poly.pdbx_seq_one_letter_code
_entity_poly.pdbx_strand_id
1 'polypeptide(L)'
;MPLSRHFYSLDEVHAALTYSSRRNDSLETLFWCQELILSGHIGETISTLFEAWLWHKGPFHLSWLQHAWSTLRSDTLTSDDILLSASHLSTIPYQQQDHSLWNILALSSDPLFQADRVTPKTPPWISPDIDAEELYFIRALYQGKAKSAWWMAQRWEEERVWSVLESYAAHRYPTSVWDALRNYEHLLGYRSPEYDMIIRCLAVLSCCLSLDQYEKSQKELPSQLLPSQKDALERWDTCVGYKKRRIYTIPTACLYGVTERGRQRWSHTNVRELNQLEPSLIGCPFWEEAIAEYGTIIKNRIQWNSDDDLEEFYDRYFPDDIPDEWTKAEKAVSHGDGVLGPTEVVTLFKYSRSTFSKWSRLAWNTRDLVQKQVEKKEWDGLLCSVYVPCIIETYDKKRLEPVHKRFIIRSYQDQYQPQPFV
;
A
#
# COMPACT_ATOMS: atom_id res chain seq x y z
N MET A 1 20.89 8.29 3.64
CA MET A 1 20.14 7.25 2.88
C MET A 1 20.81 7.07 1.53
N PRO A 2 20.77 5.90 0.88
CA PRO A 2 21.36 5.76 -0.45
C PRO A 2 20.61 6.61 -1.47
N LEU A 3 21.35 7.15 -2.43
CA LEU A 3 20.83 7.97 -3.52
C LEU A 3 20.58 7.11 -4.75
N SER A 4 19.49 7.42 -5.45
CA SER A 4 19.16 6.87 -6.75
C SER A 4 20.17 7.31 -7.82
N ARG A 5 20.07 6.74 -9.01
CA ARG A 5 20.90 7.11 -10.17
C ARG A 5 20.89 8.61 -10.47
N HIS A 6 19.76 9.30 -10.29
CA HIS A 6 19.65 10.74 -10.50
C HIS A 6 19.60 11.53 -9.19
N PHE A 7 20.23 11.00 -8.14
CA PHE A 7 20.50 11.70 -6.89
C PHE A 7 19.25 12.11 -6.11
N TYR A 8 18.24 11.24 -6.08
CA TYR A 8 17.13 11.31 -5.13
C TYR A 8 17.38 10.37 -3.97
N SER A 9 16.98 10.73 -2.76
CA SER A 9 16.99 9.78 -1.65
C SER A 9 16.00 8.64 -1.97
N LEU A 10 16.44 7.39 -1.94
CA LEU A 10 15.65 6.26 -2.44
C LEU A 10 14.32 6.06 -1.70
N ASP A 11 14.32 6.19 -0.37
CA ASP A 11 13.10 6.12 0.43
C ASP A 11 12.05 7.16 0.01
N GLU A 12 12.52 8.34 -0.40
CA GLU A 12 11.67 9.39 -0.94
C GLU A 12 11.13 9.08 -2.34
N VAL A 13 11.92 8.40 -3.18
CA VAL A 13 11.44 7.92 -4.49
C VAL A 13 10.33 6.88 -4.30
N HIS A 14 10.48 5.93 -3.37
CA HIS A 14 9.43 4.98 -3.01
C HIS A 14 8.16 5.67 -2.50
N ALA A 15 8.32 6.67 -1.63
CA ALA A 15 7.20 7.47 -1.12
C ALA A 15 6.52 8.28 -2.24
N ALA A 16 7.29 8.85 -3.16
CA ALA A 16 6.79 9.62 -4.31
C ALA A 16 6.05 8.72 -5.32
N LEU A 17 6.53 7.51 -5.58
CA LEU A 17 5.83 6.51 -6.41
C LEU A 17 4.47 6.13 -5.81
N THR A 18 4.44 5.84 -4.50
CA THR A 18 3.19 5.55 -3.78
C THR A 18 2.24 6.76 -3.82
N TYR A 19 2.77 7.96 -3.67
CA TYR A 19 1.98 9.20 -3.65
C TYR A 19 1.38 9.55 -5.02
N SER A 20 2.17 9.50 -6.08
CA SER A 20 1.76 9.83 -7.45
C SER A 20 0.74 8.83 -8.01
N SER A 21 0.95 7.53 -7.78
CA SER A 21 0.00 6.47 -8.18
C SER A 21 -1.39 6.63 -7.56
N ARG A 22 -1.45 7.23 -6.36
CA ARG A 22 -2.71 7.56 -5.69
C ARG A 22 -3.44 8.72 -6.36
N ARG A 23 -2.71 9.72 -6.87
CA ARG A 23 -3.24 11.00 -7.37
C ARG A 23 -3.68 11.01 -8.83
N ASN A 24 -3.55 9.88 -9.52
CA ASN A 24 -3.83 9.76 -10.95
C ASN A 24 -2.88 10.56 -11.84
N ASP A 25 -1.65 10.82 -11.38
CA ASP A 25 -0.62 11.40 -12.22
C ASP A 25 0.20 10.28 -12.86
N SER A 26 -0.23 9.83 -14.04
CA SER A 26 0.41 8.69 -14.68
C SER A 26 1.84 8.97 -15.15
N LEU A 27 2.16 10.21 -15.53
CA LEU A 27 3.51 10.56 -15.97
C LEU A 27 4.44 10.63 -14.77
N GLU A 28 4.03 11.29 -13.68
CA GLU A 28 4.83 11.33 -12.45
C GLU A 28 5.00 9.91 -11.86
N THR A 29 3.96 9.07 -11.90
CA THR A 29 4.05 7.67 -11.45
C THR A 29 5.07 6.89 -12.26
N LEU A 30 5.03 6.99 -13.59
CA LEU A 30 5.99 6.33 -14.47
C LEU A 30 7.41 6.86 -14.27
N PHE A 31 7.56 8.16 -14.04
CA PHE A 31 8.85 8.77 -13.77
C PHE A 31 9.52 8.18 -12.52
N TRP A 32 8.80 8.14 -11.39
CA TRP A 32 9.35 7.59 -10.14
C TRP A 32 9.58 6.08 -10.22
N CYS A 33 8.71 5.36 -10.94
CA CYS A 33 8.91 3.94 -11.22
C CYS A 33 10.18 3.69 -12.05
N GLN A 34 10.38 4.48 -13.11
CA GLN A 34 11.57 4.37 -13.97
C GLN A 34 12.84 4.74 -13.20
N GLU A 35 12.77 5.72 -12.29
CA GLU A 35 13.91 6.10 -11.44
C GLU A 35 14.41 4.92 -10.58
N LEU A 36 13.50 4.17 -9.97
CA LEU A 36 13.88 2.98 -9.18
C LEU A 36 14.45 1.86 -10.06
N ILE A 37 13.84 1.62 -11.23
CA ILE A 37 14.33 0.63 -12.21
C ILE A 37 15.75 0.98 -12.66
N LEU A 38 15.99 2.24 -13.05
CA LEU A 38 17.31 2.70 -13.49
C LEU A 38 18.35 2.71 -12.37
N SER A 39 17.91 2.69 -11.11
CA SER A 39 18.76 2.58 -9.92
C SER A 39 19.02 1.13 -9.50
N GLY A 40 18.40 0.15 -10.17
CA GLY A 40 18.55 -1.28 -9.92
C GLY A 40 17.65 -1.86 -8.83
N HIS A 41 16.67 -1.10 -8.31
CA HIS A 41 15.77 -1.54 -7.23
C HIS A 41 14.50 -2.22 -7.76
N ILE A 42 14.66 -3.29 -8.53
CA ILE A 42 13.54 -3.96 -9.19
C ILE A 42 12.55 -4.57 -8.19
N GLY A 43 13.04 -5.36 -7.21
CA GLY A 43 12.20 -6.03 -6.23
C GLY A 43 11.45 -5.06 -5.31
N GLU A 44 12.13 -4.00 -4.88
CA GLU A 44 11.55 -2.95 -4.03
C GLU A 44 10.55 -2.09 -4.81
N THR A 45 10.75 -1.90 -6.12
CA THR A 45 9.75 -1.25 -6.99
C THR A 45 8.46 -2.07 -7.03
N ILE A 46 8.56 -3.39 -7.28
CA ILE A 46 7.40 -4.29 -7.30
C ILE A 46 6.69 -4.28 -5.95
N SER A 47 7.45 -4.35 -4.86
CA SER A 47 6.93 -4.29 -3.48
C SER A 47 6.21 -2.96 -3.22
N THR A 48 6.76 -1.83 -3.67
CA THR A 48 6.14 -0.50 -3.53
C THR A 48 4.82 -0.42 -4.30
N LEU A 49 4.77 -0.92 -5.54
CA LEU A 49 3.54 -0.94 -6.33
C LEU A 49 2.49 -1.84 -5.67
N PHE A 50 2.90 -3.02 -5.18
CA PHE A 50 2.03 -3.93 -4.46
C PHE A 50 1.46 -3.30 -3.19
N GLU A 51 2.29 -2.65 -2.38
CA GLU A 51 1.85 -1.94 -1.18
C GLU A 51 0.91 -0.78 -1.51
N ALA A 52 1.23 0.01 -2.55
CA ALA A 52 0.38 1.09 -3.01
C ALA A 52 -1.01 0.58 -3.44
N TRP A 53 -1.06 -0.55 -4.14
CA TRP A 53 -2.30 -1.25 -4.45
C TRP A 53 -3.02 -1.73 -3.19
N LEU A 54 -2.33 -2.52 -2.36
CA LEU A 54 -2.84 -3.19 -1.17
C LEU A 54 -3.54 -2.21 -0.23
N TRP A 55 -2.86 -1.10 0.06
CA TRP A 55 -3.29 -0.13 1.07
C TRP A 55 -4.29 0.91 0.57
N HIS A 56 -4.33 1.20 -0.73
CA HIS A 56 -5.14 2.30 -1.27
C HIS A 56 -6.20 1.88 -2.27
N LYS A 57 -6.13 0.68 -2.84
CA LYS A 57 -7.04 0.21 -3.91
C LYS A 57 -7.69 -1.11 -3.49
N GLY A 58 -6.88 -2.10 -3.14
CA GLY A 58 -7.23 -3.38 -2.55
C GLY A 58 -8.31 -4.15 -3.33
N PRO A 59 -9.33 -4.71 -2.64
CA PRO A 59 -10.24 -5.71 -3.20
C PRO A 59 -11.15 -5.19 -4.31
N PHE A 60 -11.26 -3.87 -4.50
CA PHE A 60 -12.09 -3.32 -5.57
C PHE A 60 -11.36 -3.20 -6.92
N HIS A 61 -10.08 -3.57 -6.97
CA HIS A 61 -9.23 -3.50 -8.16
C HIS A 61 -8.38 -4.76 -8.28
N LEU A 62 -9.04 -5.93 -8.26
CA LEU A 62 -8.39 -7.25 -8.30
C LEU A 62 -7.72 -7.55 -9.64
N SER A 63 -8.18 -6.95 -10.74
CA SER A 63 -7.55 -7.09 -12.06
C SER A 63 -6.10 -6.63 -12.06
N TRP A 64 -5.74 -5.64 -11.21
CA TRP A 64 -4.35 -5.24 -11.05
C TRP A 64 -3.51 -6.36 -10.44
N LEU A 65 -3.98 -6.99 -9.36
CA LEU A 65 -3.27 -8.11 -8.74
C LEU A 65 -3.15 -9.28 -9.72
N GLN A 66 -4.21 -9.59 -10.47
CA GLN A 66 -4.17 -10.66 -11.45
C GLN A 66 -3.14 -10.39 -12.54
N HIS A 67 -3.08 -9.16 -13.06
CA HIS A 67 -2.09 -8.75 -14.04
C HIS A 67 -0.67 -8.84 -13.46
N ALA A 68 -0.43 -8.21 -12.31
CA ALA A 68 0.86 -8.23 -11.62
C ALA A 68 1.32 -9.66 -11.31
N TRP A 69 0.42 -10.54 -10.88
CA TRP A 69 0.71 -11.95 -10.68
C TRP A 69 1.11 -12.65 -11.97
N SER A 70 0.44 -12.36 -13.08
CA SER A 70 0.77 -12.99 -14.36
C SER A 70 2.09 -12.52 -14.97
N THR A 71 2.49 -11.26 -14.74
CA THR A 71 3.64 -10.64 -15.40
C THR A 71 4.87 -10.49 -14.50
N LEU A 72 4.69 -10.11 -13.22
CA LEU A 72 5.78 -9.71 -12.34
C LEU A 72 6.31 -10.82 -11.43
N ARG A 73 5.58 -11.94 -11.28
CA ARG A 73 6.06 -13.08 -10.47
C ARG A 73 7.17 -13.90 -11.15
N SER A 74 7.41 -13.66 -12.43
CA SER A 74 8.33 -14.45 -13.24
C SER A 74 9.78 -14.03 -12.97
N ASP A 75 10.70 -14.98 -12.97
CA ASP A 75 12.14 -14.72 -12.96
C ASP A 75 12.60 -13.93 -14.21
N THR A 76 11.80 -13.94 -15.29
CA THR A 76 12.06 -13.22 -16.54
C THR A 76 11.00 -12.16 -16.75
N LEU A 77 11.16 -11.01 -16.09
CA LEU A 77 10.30 -9.84 -16.27
C LEU A 77 11.06 -8.70 -16.95
N THR A 78 10.34 -7.84 -17.68
CA THR A 78 10.92 -6.66 -18.35
C THR A 78 10.61 -5.38 -17.59
N SER A 79 11.40 -4.32 -17.82
CA SER A 79 11.10 -2.99 -17.28
C SER A 79 9.72 -2.48 -17.74
N ASP A 80 9.31 -2.82 -18.96
CA ASP A 80 7.99 -2.46 -19.50
C ASP A 80 6.83 -3.09 -18.71
N ASP A 81 6.99 -4.32 -18.20
CA ASP A 81 5.97 -4.98 -17.39
C ASP A 81 5.72 -4.24 -16.07
N ILE A 82 6.80 -3.73 -15.45
CA ILE A 82 6.73 -2.95 -14.21
C ILE A 82 6.11 -1.58 -14.49
N LEU A 83 6.58 -0.89 -15.54
CA LEU A 83 6.05 0.41 -15.94
C LEU A 83 4.55 0.33 -16.29
N LEU A 84 4.14 -0.73 -16.99
CA LEU A 84 2.73 -0.99 -17.29
C LEU A 84 1.92 -1.19 -16.01
N SER A 85 2.43 -1.98 -15.06
CA SER A 85 1.78 -2.18 -13.76
C SER A 85 1.65 -0.88 -12.96
N ALA A 86 2.66 -0.01 -13.00
CA ALA A 86 2.62 1.32 -12.39
C ALA A 86 1.58 2.24 -13.06
N SER A 87 1.54 2.23 -14.41
CA SER A 87 0.53 2.96 -15.18
C SER A 87 -0.87 2.52 -14.79
N HIS A 88 -1.15 1.21 -14.70
CA HIS A 88 -2.45 0.69 -14.28
C HIS A 88 -2.90 1.24 -12.93
N LEU A 89 -2.04 1.30 -11.91
CA LEU A 89 -2.41 1.89 -10.61
C LEU A 89 -2.78 3.37 -10.72
N SER A 90 -2.01 4.12 -11.52
CA SER A 90 -2.26 5.54 -11.74
C SER A 90 -3.57 5.81 -12.48
N THR A 91 -4.10 4.85 -13.25
CA THR A 91 -5.40 5.04 -13.92
C THR A 91 -6.60 4.91 -12.98
N ILE A 92 -6.44 4.29 -11.80
CA ILE A 92 -7.54 4.07 -10.86
C ILE A 92 -7.91 5.38 -10.15
N PRO A 93 -9.11 5.96 -10.39
CA PRO A 93 -9.46 7.29 -9.89
C PRO A 93 -9.27 7.46 -8.38
N TYR A 94 -8.83 8.63 -7.96
CA TYR A 94 -8.59 9.00 -6.57
C TYR A 94 -9.82 8.80 -5.68
N GLN A 95 -11.02 9.00 -6.24
CA GLN A 95 -12.31 8.80 -5.57
C GLN A 95 -12.65 7.32 -5.36
N GLN A 96 -12.01 6.42 -6.11
CA GLN A 96 -12.18 4.97 -6.00
C GLN A 96 -11.15 4.32 -5.07
N GLN A 97 -10.35 5.10 -4.34
CA GLN A 97 -9.50 4.56 -3.28
C GLN A 97 -10.34 3.91 -2.18
N ASP A 98 -9.79 2.88 -1.54
CA ASP A 98 -10.39 2.17 -0.43
C ASP A 98 -9.40 1.91 0.69
N HIS A 99 -9.80 2.26 1.90
CA HIS A 99 -9.01 2.01 3.11
C HIS A 99 -9.71 1.03 4.07
N SER A 100 -10.49 0.08 3.53
CA SER A 100 -11.18 -0.90 4.38
C SER A 100 -10.21 -1.85 5.06
N LEU A 101 -9.15 -2.25 4.35
CA LEU A 101 -8.07 -3.09 4.90
C LEU A 101 -7.41 -2.41 6.10
N TRP A 102 -6.90 -1.19 5.90
CA TRP A 102 -6.32 -0.36 6.96
C TRP A 102 -7.27 -0.24 8.18
N ASN A 103 -8.53 0.14 7.95
CA ASN A 103 -9.45 0.38 9.06
C ASN A 103 -9.77 -0.89 9.85
N ILE A 104 -9.92 -2.04 9.18
CA ILE A 104 -10.20 -3.31 9.86
C ILE A 104 -8.98 -3.74 10.67
N LEU A 105 -7.80 -3.72 10.08
CA LEU A 105 -6.57 -4.12 10.77
C LEU A 105 -6.25 -3.19 11.95
N ALA A 106 -6.38 -1.87 11.79
CA ALA A 106 -6.14 -0.92 12.87
C ALA A 106 -7.09 -1.13 14.07
N LEU A 107 -8.34 -1.49 13.80
CA LEU A 107 -9.33 -1.79 14.84
C LEU A 107 -9.22 -3.22 15.39
N SER A 108 -8.53 -4.13 14.73
CA SER A 108 -8.41 -5.53 15.17
C SER A 108 -7.72 -5.71 16.52
N SER A 109 -6.96 -4.69 16.92
CA SER A 109 -6.27 -4.62 18.23
C SER A 109 -7.14 -3.99 19.33
N ASP A 110 -8.32 -3.46 19.02
CA ASP A 110 -9.20 -2.80 19.98
C ASP A 110 -10.09 -3.85 20.68
N PRO A 111 -10.06 -3.98 22.02
CA PRO A 111 -11.01 -4.82 22.76
C PRO A 111 -12.47 -4.43 22.54
N LEU A 112 -12.73 -3.18 22.15
CA LEU A 112 -14.04 -2.65 21.79
C LEU A 112 -14.40 -2.90 20.32
N PHE A 113 -13.59 -3.66 19.57
CA PHE A 113 -13.91 -4.06 18.21
C PHE A 113 -15.19 -4.91 18.17
N GLN A 114 -16.31 -4.24 17.89
CA GLN A 114 -17.60 -4.89 17.77
C GLN A 114 -17.80 -5.36 16.33
N ALA A 115 -17.93 -6.67 16.18
CA ALA A 115 -18.41 -7.29 14.96
C ALA A 115 -19.76 -6.67 14.55
N ASP A 116 -19.95 -6.47 13.24
CA ASP A 116 -21.24 -6.05 12.72
C ASP A 116 -22.30 -7.13 12.97
N ARG A 117 -23.55 -6.68 12.99
CA ARG A 117 -24.71 -7.58 13.09
C ARG A 117 -24.88 -8.36 11.79
N VAL A 118 -24.77 -9.69 11.88
CA VAL A 118 -25.03 -10.64 10.79
C VAL A 118 -26.49 -11.08 10.86
N THR A 119 -27.18 -11.06 9.71
CA THR A 119 -28.59 -11.47 9.62
C THR A 119 -28.72 -12.96 9.28
N PRO A 120 -29.92 -13.57 9.43
CA PRO A 120 -30.12 -14.99 9.08
C PRO A 120 -30.03 -15.31 7.58
N LYS A 121 -29.77 -14.33 6.70
CA LYS A 121 -29.72 -14.53 5.25
C LYS A 121 -28.52 -15.40 4.87
N THR A 122 -28.78 -16.69 4.63
CA THR A 122 -27.81 -17.70 4.18
C THR A 122 -27.77 -17.77 2.65
N PRO A 123 -26.59 -17.98 2.04
CA PRO A 123 -26.53 -18.35 0.62
C PRO A 123 -27.28 -19.66 0.34
N PRO A 124 -27.92 -19.80 -0.84
CA PRO A 124 -28.78 -20.96 -1.14
C PRO A 124 -28.03 -22.29 -1.28
N TRP A 125 -26.71 -22.26 -1.50
CA TRP A 125 -25.88 -23.46 -1.69
C TRP A 125 -25.30 -24.03 -0.39
N ILE A 126 -25.57 -23.41 0.77
CA ILE A 126 -25.03 -23.85 2.05
C ILE A 126 -25.95 -24.89 2.68
N SER A 127 -25.35 -26.02 3.10
CA SER A 127 -26.04 -27.10 3.80
C SER A 127 -26.65 -26.62 5.12
N PRO A 128 -27.84 -27.11 5.53
CA PRO A 128 -28.42 -26.82 6.84
C PRO A 128 -27.61 -27.37 8.02
N ASP A 129 -26.78 -28.41 7.80
CA ASP A 129 -26.03 -29.10 8.86
C ASP A 129 -24.63 -28.53 9.11
N ILE A 130 -24.31 -27.39 8.50
CA ILE A 130 -23.03 -26.71 8.66
C ILE A 130 -22.86 -26.21 10.11
N ASP A 131 -21.61 -26.24 10.60
CA ASP A 131 -21.28 -25.72 11.92
C ASP A 131 -21.71 -24.24 12.08
N ALA A 132 -22.12 -23.86 13.29
CA ALA A 132 -22.67 -22.54 13.57
C ALA A 132 -21.66 -21.40 13.37
N GLU A 133 -20.39 -21.62 13.70
CA GLU A 133 -19.33 -20.62 13.49
C GLU A 133 -19.05 -20.46 11.99
N GLU A 134 -18.99 -21.57 11.26
CA GLU A 134 -18.79 -21.56 9.82
C GLU A 134 -19.96 -20.90 9.08
N LEU A 135 -21.19 -21.21 9.50
CA LEU A 135 -22.39 -20.55 9.00
C LEU A 135 -22.37 -19.04 9.24
N TYR A 136 -21.93 -18.61 10.44
CA TYR A 136 -21.80 -17.19 10.77
C TYR A 136 -20.79 -16.51 9.85
N PHE A 137 -19.61 -17.11 9.67
CA PHE A 137 -18.56 -16.58 8.79
C PHE A 137 -19.05 -16.44 7.35
N ILE A 138 -19.64 -17.50 6.78
CA ILE A 138 -20.15 -17.49 5.41
C ILE A 138 -21.28 -16.47 5.24
N ARG A 139 -22.19 -16.34 6.22
CA ARG A 139 -23.22 -15.29 6.21
C ARG A 139 -22.61 -13.89 6.25
N ALA A 140 -21.57 -13.69 7.05
CA ALA A 140 -20.87 -12.40 7.12
C ALA A 140 -20.25 -12.04 5.77
N LEU A 141 -19.55 -12.98 5.12
CA LEU A 141 -19.00 -12.81 3.77
C LEU A 141 -20.12 -12.48 2.76
N TYR A 142 -21.17 -13.29 2.73
CA TYR A 142 -22.30 -13.14 1.80
C TYR A 142 -23.02 -11.79 1.91
N GLN A 143 -23.08 -11.24 3.12
CA GLN A 143 -23.75 -9.97 3.43
C GLN A 143 -22.80 -8.76 3.36
N GLY A 144 -21.52 -8.96 3.02
CA GLY A 144 -20.51 -7.91 2.99
C GLY A 144 -20.20 -7.32 4.37
N LYS A 145 -20.34 -8.11 5.44
CA LYS A 145 -20.06 -7.71 6.83
C LYS A 145 -18.61 -8.02 7.18
N ALA A 146 -17.70 -7.28 6.55
CA ALA A 146 -16.28 -7.57 6.58
C ALA A 146 -15.66 -7.58 7.99
N LYS A 147 -16.09 -6.67 8.89
CA LYS A 147 -15.63 -6.68 10.28
C LYS A 147 -15.99 -7.99 11.00
N SER A 148 -17.22 -8.48 10.81
CA SER A 148 -17.68 -9.73 11.43
C SER A 148 -17.00 -10.95 10.82
N ALA A 149 -16.79 -10.93 9.50
CA ALA A 149 -16.07 -12.00 8.82
C ALA A 149 -14.62 -12.07 9.32
N TRP A 150 -13.93 -10.92 9.37
CA TRP A 150 -12.56 -10.86 9.88
C TRP A 150 -12.47 -11.27 11.35
N TRP A 151 -13.37 -10.77 12.20
CA TRP A 151 -13.45 -11.16 13.61
C TRP A 151 -13.57 -12.68 13.82
N MET A 152 -14.33 -13.36 12.95
CA MET A 152 -14.43 -14.82 12.99
C MET A 152 -13.16 -15.48 12.45
N ALA A 153 -12.61 -15.00 11.34
CA ALA A 153 -11.41 -15.53 10.72
C ALA A 153 -10.19 -15.53 11.66
N GLN A 154 -10.09 -14.54 12.56
CA GLN A 154 -9.01 -14.46 13.56
C GLN A 154 -9.01 -15.59 14.59
N ARG A 155 -10.07 -16.41 14.65
CA ARG A 155 -10.24 -17.46 15.67
C ARG A 155 -9.98 -18.87 15.16
N TRP A 156 -9.86 -18.99 13.86
CA TRP A 156 -9.57 -20.26 13.23
C TRP A 156 -8.10 -20.34 12.87
N GLU A 157 -7.62 -21.57 12.74
CA GLU A 157 -6.34 -21.84 12.12
C GLU A 157 -6.34 -21.33 10.68
N GLU A 158 -5.17 -20.87 10.23
CA GLU A 158 -5.00 -20.23 8.93
C GLU A 158 -5.49 -21.11 7.76
N GLU A 159 -5.11 -22.39 7.76
CA GLU A 159 -5.52 -23.35 6.73
C GLU A 159 -7.04 -23.54 6.68
N ARG A 160 -7.70 -23.46 7.84
CA ARG A 160 -9.17 -23.55 7.89
C ARG A 160 -9.82 -22.31 7.28
N VAL A 161 -9.30 -21.12 7.55
CA VAL A 161 -9.80 -19.88 6.93
C VAL A 161 -9.66 -19.94 5.41
N TRP A 162 -8.49 -20.31 4.90
CA TRP A 162 -8.24 -20.43 3.46
C TRP A 162 -9.17 -21.46 2.80
N SER A 163 -9.31 -22.65 3.39
CA SER A 163 -10.20 -23.70 2.88
C SER A 163 -11.66 -23.21 2.73
N VAL A 164 -12.18 -22.48 3.71
CA VAL A 164 -13.55 -21.94 3.66
C VAL A 164 -13.65 -20.80 2.64
N LEU A 165 -12.66 -19.92 2.56
CA LEU A 165 -12.64 -18.82 1.58
C LEU A 165 -12.60 -19.35 0.13
N GLU A 166 -11.73 -20.32 -0.16
CA GLU A 166 -11.61 -20.96 -1.47
C GLU A 166 -12.91 -21.66 -1.87
N SER A 167 -13.50 -22.44 -0.95
CA SER A 167 -14.80 -23.10 -1.17
C SER A 167 -15.91 -22.08 -1.43
N TYR A 168 -16.01 -21.03 -0.61
CA TYR A 168 -17.00 -19.97 -0.79
C TYR A 168 -16.82 -19.25 -2.13
N ALA A 169 -15.58 -18.92 -2.49
CA ALA A 169 -15.26 -18.24 -3.73
C ALA A 169 -15.56 -19.09 -4.96
N ALA A 170 -15.25 -20.39 -4.94
CA ALA A 170 -15.56 -21.31 -6.03
C ALA A 170 -17.05 -21.37 -6.38
N HIS A 171 -17.93 -21.16 -5.38
CA HIS A 171 -19.38 -21.11 -5.60
C HIS A 171 -19.90 -19.75 -6.06
N ARG A 172 -19.14 -18.68 -5.83
CA ARG A 172 -19.63 -17.29 -6.01
C ARG A 172 -18.94 -16.54 -7.15
N TYR A 173 -17.68 -16.83 -7.43
CA TYR A 173 -16.84 -16.05 -8.34
C TYR A 173 -16.24 -16.93 -9.43
N PRO A 174 -16.25 -16.47 -10.70
CA PRO A 174 -15.80 -17.28 -11.84
C PRO A 174 -14.27 -17.33 -12.00
N THR A 175 -13.52 -16.41 -11.38
CA THR A 175 -12.08 -16.23 -11.57
C THR A 175 -11.33 -16.29 -10.24
N SER A 176 -10.10 -16.82 -10.25
CA SER A 176 -9.28 -16.98 -9.05
C SER A 176 -8.13 -15.97 -9.00
N VAL A 177 -8.21 -15.01 -8.09
CA VAL A 177 -7.02 -14.27 -7.58
C VAL A 177 -6.41 -14.95 -6.35
N TRP A 178 -6.97 -16.09 -5.95
CA TRP A 178 -6.63 -16.79 -4.71
C TRP A 178 -5.21 -17.34 -4.72
N ASP A 179 -4.76 -17.84 -5.87
CA ASP A 179 -3.37 -18.27 -6.04
C ASP A 179 -2.39 -17.12 -5.77
N ALA A 180 -2.69 -15.93 -6.32
CA ALA A 180 -1.88 -14.74 -6.11
C ALA A 180 -1.88 -14.26 -4.65
N LEU A 181 -3.00 -14.38 -3.95
CA LEU A 181 -3.09 -14.03 -2.53
C LEU A 181 -2.38 -15.05 -1.64
N ARG A 182 -2.55 -16.36 -1.89
CA ARG A 182 -1.97 -17.40 -1.05
C ARG A 182 -0.46 -17.50 -1.21
N ASN A 183 0.05 -17.16 -2.39
CA ASN A 183 1.46 -17.30 -2.76
C ASN A 183 2.11 -15.94 -3.08
N TYR A 184 1.67 -14.86 -2.42
CA TYR A 184 2.12 -13.48 -2.69
C TYR A 184 3.64 -13.30 -2.58
N GLU A 185 4.34 -14.19 -1.86
CA GLU A 185 5.79 -14.20 -1.73
C GLU A 185 6.51 -14.36 -3.07
N HIS A 186 5.89 -15.00 -4.07
CA HIS A 186 6.46 -15.07 -5.42
C HIS A 186 6.44 -13.74 -6.15
N LEU A 187 5.59 -12.79 -5.72
CA LEU A 187 5.58 -11.43 -6.24
C LEU A 187 6.57 -10.53 -5.47
N LEU A 188 6.68 -10.70 -4.15
CA LEU A 188 7.50 -9.84 -3.30
C LEU A 188 8.94 -10.32 -3.10
N GLY A 189 9.22 -11.60 -3.35
CA GLY A 189 10.50 -12.24 -3.04
C GLY A 189 10.69 -12.57 -1.55
N TYR A 190 9.69 -12.30 -0.70
CA TYR A 190 9.73 -12.60 0.73
C TYR A 190 8.34 -12.92 1.28
N ARG A 191 8.32 -13.59 2.44
CA ARG A 191 7.12 -13.90 3.22
C ARG A 191 7.32 -13.47 4.66
N SER A 192 6.30 -12.91 5.30
CA SER A 192 6.36 -12.58 6.73
C SER A 192 5.03 -12.86 7.44
N PRO A 193 5.04 -13.18 8.76
CA PRO A 193 3.81 -13.40 9.52
C PRO A 193 2.85 -12.20 9.48
N GLU A 194 3.40 -10.99 9.44
CA GLU A 194 2.62 -9.75 9.38
C GLU A 194 1.89 -9.64 8.04
N TYR A 195 2.59 -9.94 6.93
CA TYR A 195 1.99 -9.96 5.61
C TYR A 195 0.97 -11.09 5.45
N ASP A 196 1.22 -12.28 5.98
CA ASP A 196 0.27 -13.40 5.96
C ASP A 196 -1.08 -13.00 6.59
N MET A 197 -1.05 -12.28 7.71
CA MET A 197 -2.25 -11.73 8.34
C MET A 197 -2.93 -10.67 7.47
N ILE A 198 -2.18 -9.72 6.91
CA ILE A 198 -2.71 -8.65 6.06
C ILE A 198 -3.40 -9.24 4.82
N ILE A 199 -2.76 -10.21 4.18
CA ILE A 199 -3.25 -10.87 2.96
C ILE A 199 -4.47 -11.73 3.26
N ARG A 200 -4.50 -12.43 4.40
CA ARG A 200 -5.71 -13.13 4.86
C ARG A 200 -6.88 -12.17 5.10
N CYS A 201 -6.62 -10.99 5.69
CA CYS A 201 -7.66 -9.96 5.84
C CYS A 201 -8.14 -9.44 4.49
N LEU A 202 -7.23 -9.21 3.55
CA LEU A 202 -7.57 -8.80 2.18
C LEU A 202 -8.41 -9.88 1.45
N ALA A 203 -8.09 -11.17 1.64
CA ALA A 203 -8.87 -12.27 1.07
C ALA A 203 -10.31 -12.30 1.62
N VAL A 204 -10.47 -12.10 2.94
CA VAL A 204 -11.78 -11.94 3.58
C VAL A 204 -12.55 -10.77 2.97
N LEU A 205 -11.88 -9.61 2.76
CA LEU A 205 -12.51 -8.45 2.14
C LEU A 205 -12.93 -8.71 0.69
N SER A 206 -12.10 -9.41 -0.07
CA SER A 206 -12.39 -9.80 -1.45
C SER A 206 -13.62 -10.70 -1.51
N CYS A 207 -13.77 -11.64 -0.56
CA CYS A 207 -14.96 -12.46 -0.44
C CYS A 207 -16.22 -11.70 0.02
N CYS A 208 -16.06 -10.53 0.66
CA CYS A 208 -17.17 -9.68 1.09
C CYS A 208 -17.77 -8.81 -0.04
N LEU A 209 -17.18 -8.81 -1.23
CA LEU A 209 -17.73 -8.07 -2.37
C LEU A 209 -19.09 -8.63 -2.79
N SER A 210 -19.98 -7.74 -3.23
CA SER A 210 -21.13 -8.16 -4.04
C SER A 210 -20.66 -8.65 -5.41
N LEU A 211 -21.49 -9.43 -6.11
CA LEU A 211 -21.14 -9.93 -7.44
C LEU A 211 -20.82 -8.78 -8.42
N ASP A 212 -21.66 -7.74 -8.45
CA ASP A 212 -21.44 -6.54 -9.25
C ASP A 212 -20.11 -5.81 -8.90
N GLN A 213 -19.77 -5.72 -7.62
CA GLN A 213 -18.49 -5.13 -7.21
C GLN A 213 -17.30 -6.00 -7.62
N TYR A 214 -17.44 -7.33 -7.50
CA TYR A 214 -16.42 -8.27 -7.91
C TYR A 214 -16.18 -8.21 -9.42
N GLU A 215 -17.24 -8.24 -10.23
CA GLU A 215 -17.15 -8.09 -11.69
C GLU A 215 -16.46 -6.77 -12.09
N LYS A 216 -16.81 -5.66 -11.42
CA LYS A 216 -16.13 -4.37 -11.62
C LYS A 216 -14.66 -4.39 -11.21
N SER A 217 -14.31 -5.13 -10.16
CA SER A 217 -12.93 -5.28 -9.71
C SER A 217 -12.05 -6.06 -10.69
N GLN A 218 -12.67 -6.87 -11.53
CA GLN A 218 -12.04 -7.68 -12.58
C GLN A 218 -12.02 -6.98 -13.94
N LYS A 219 -12.31 -5.68 -14.00
CA LYS A 219 -12.29 -4.93 -15.26
C LYS A 219 -10.92 -5.06 -15.92
N GLU A 220 -10.93 -5.43 -17.20
CA GLU A 220 -9.73 -5.57 -18.02
C GLU A 220 -8.89 -4.29 -17.99
N LEU A 221 -7.58 -4.50 -17.83
CA LEU A 221 -6.58 -3.45 -17.88
C LEU A 221 -5.99 -3.39 -19.30
N PRO A 222 -5.55 -2.19 -19.75
CA PRO A 222 -4.83 -2.07 -21.01
C PRO A 222 -3.64 -3.04 -21.09
N SER A 223 -3.36 -3.60 -22.25
CA SER A 223 -2.17 -4.45 -22.44
C SER A 223 -0.90 -3.65 -22.71
N GLN A 224 -1.01 -2.33 -22.89
CA GLN A 224 0.09 -1.46 -23.30
C GLN A 224 -0.05 -0.07 -22.69
N LEU A 225 1.09 0.60 -22.53
CA LEU A 225 1.16 2.01 -22.19
C LEU A 225 0.51 2.87 -23.28
N LEU A 226 -0.07 4.00 -22.86
CA LEU A 226 -0.62 4.99 -23.78
C LEU A 226 0.50 5.63 -24.61
N PRO A 227 0.24 6.07 -25.86
CA PRO A 227 1.26 6.71 -26.70
C PRO A 227 1.97 7.88 -26.00
N SER A 228 1.22 8.77 -25.34
CA SER A 228 1.80 9.90 -24.61
C SER A 228 2.71 9.51 -23.45
N GLN A 229 2.51 8.31 -22.87
CA GLN A 229 3.36 7.78 -21.81
C GLN A 229 4.67 7.24 -22.40
N LYS A 230 4.59 6.52 -23.53
CA LYS A 230 5.77 6.05 -24.28
C LYS A 230 6.62 7.21 -24.77
N ASP A 231 6.00 8.22 -25.38
CA ASP A 231 6.68 9.45 -25.82
C ASP A 231 7.37 10.19 -24.66
N ALA A 232 6.84 10.09 -23.44
CA ALA A 232 7.48 10.68 -22.26
C ALA A 232 8.69 9.87 -21.82
N LEU A 233 8.57 8.54 -21.74
CA LEU A 233 9.65 7.63 -21.39
C LEU A 233 10.83 7.75 -22.38
N GLU A 234 10.56 7.72 -23.69
CA GLU A 234 11.58 7.88 -24.73
C GLU A 234 12.33 9.21 -24.59
N ARG A 235 11.61 10.31 -24.32
CA ARG A 235 12.25 11.61 -24.07
C ARG A 235 13.12 11.59 -22.82
N TRP A 236 12.67 10.94 -21.75
CA TRP A 236 13.44 10.83 -20.52
C TRP A 236 14.69 9.97 -20.69
N ASP A 237 14.62 8.94 -21.53
CA ASP A 237 15.76 8.05 -21.84
C ASP A 237 16.89 8.81 -22.51
N THR A 238 16.60 9.80 -23.36
CA THR A 238 17.63 10.69 -23.95
C THR A 238 18.36 11.58 -22.93
N CYS A 239 17.89 11.60 -21.68
CA CYS A 239 18.42 12.42 -20.61
C CYS A 239 19.04 11.59 -19.48
N VAL A 240 19.02 10.27 -19.55
CA VAL A 240 19.56 9.40 -18.50
C VAL A 240 21.04 9.70 -18.26
N GLY A 241 21.43 9.82 -16.98
CA GLY A 241 22.78 10.23 -16.56
C GLY A 241 23.01 11.73 -16.50
N TYR A 242 22.10 12.56 -17.02
CA TYR A 242 22.23 14.02 -16.99
C TYR A 242 21.35 14.65 -15.90
N LYS A 243 21.79 15.79 -15.37
CA LYS A 243 21.07 16.63 -14.39
C LYS A 243 19.67 17.00 -14.89
N LYS A 244 19.51 17.25 -16.19
CA LYS A 244 18.21 17.55 -16.83
C LYS A 244 17.16 16.43 -16.69
N ARG A 245 17.55 15.20 -16.32
CA ARG A 245 16.62 14.10 -15.99
C ARG A 245 15.81 14.36 -14.72
N ARG A 246 16.26 15.29 -13.89
CA ARG A 246 15.62 15.65 -12.61
C ARG A 246 14.46 16.63 -12.80
N ILE A 247 13.38 16.18 -13.43
CA ILE A 247 12.24 17.03 -13.81
C ILE A 247 11.13 17.14 -12.76
N TYR A 248 10.98 16.16 -11.87
CA TYR A 248 9.99 16.20 -10.79
C TYR A 248 10.65 16.45 -9.44
N THR A 249 10.06 17.35 -8.66
CA THR A 249 10.44 17.58 -7.26
C THR A 249 9.71 16.58 -6.37
N ILE A 250 10.38 16.06 -5.36
CA ILE A 250 9.78 15.17 -4.36
C ILE A 250 8.64 15.90 -3.61
N PRO A 251 7.38 15.42 -3.67
CA PRO A 251 6.29 16.08 -2.97
C PRO A 251 6.42 15.95 -1.45
N THR A 252 6.53 17.07 -0.72
CA THR A 252 6.68 17.05 0.75
C THR A 252 5.54 16.32 1.48
N ALA A 253 4.35 16.26 0.87
CA ALA A 253 3.19 15.55 1.39
C ALA A 253 3.35 14.03 1.49
N CYS A 254 4.33 13.42 0.80
CA CYS A 254 4.57 11.97 0.85
C CYS A 254 5.59 11.54 1.92
N LEU A 255 6.32 12.49 2.51
CA LEU A 255 7.50 12.19 3.32
C LEU A 255 7.19 11.78 4.76
N TYR A 256 6.16 12.41 5.36
CA TYR A 256 5.91 12.38 6.80
C TYR A 256 5.98 10.96 7.40
N GLY A 257 6.94 10.75 8.30
CA GLY A 257 7.12 9.52 9.08
C GLY A 257 7.64 8.29 8.34
N VAL A 258 7.58 8.25 7.01
CA VAL A 258 8.02 7.10 6.21
C VAL A 258 9.40 7.27 5.59
N THR A 259 9.87 8.52 5.44
CA THR A 259 11.22 8.82 4.95
C THR A 259 12.08 9.44 6.05
N GLU A 260 13.40 9.38 5.88
CA GLU A 260 14.38 9.99 6.79
C GLU A 260 14.10 11.50 6.93
N ARG A 261 13.97 12.24 5.81
CA ARG A 261 13.61 13.67 5.82
C ARG A 261 12.23 13.93 6.43
N GLY A 262 11.29 13.00 6.26
CA GLY A 262 9.96 13.03 6.87
C GLY A 262 9.95 12.88 8.39
N ARG A 263 11.06 12.41 9.00
CA ARG A 263 11.28 12.31 10.45
C ARG A 263 12.14 13.44 11.00
N GLN A 264 12.69 14.29 10.13
CA GLN A 264 13.54 15.41 10.50
C GLN A 264 12.74 16.71 10.68
N ARG A 265 13.25 17.59 11.54
CA ARG A 265 12.71 18.95 11.72
C ARG A 265 13.12 19.84 10.55
N TRP A 266 12.32 20.84 10.24
CA TRP A 266 12.62 21.88 9.24
C TRP A 266 13.96 22.64 9.41
N SER A 267 14.58 22.55 10.58
CA SER A 267 15.90 23.13 10.87
C SER A 267 17.05 22.23 10.43
N HIS A 268 16.76 20.98 10.08
CA HIS A 268 17.69 20.01 9.53
C HIS A 268 17.44 19.88 8.03
N THR A 269 18.50 19.59 7.30
CA THR A 269 18.45 19.41 5.85
C THR A 269 19.28 18.20 5.46
N ASN A 270 18.80 17.46 4.47
CA ASN A 270 19.55 16.36 3.86
C ASN A 270 20.46 16.82 2.72
N VAL A 271 20.56 18.13 2.41
CA VAL A 271 21.45 18.66 1.35
C VAL A 271 22.92 18.26 1.55
N ARG A 272 23.33 17.92 2.78
CA ARG A 272 24.65 17.36 3.04
C ARG A 272 24.94 16.08 2.24
N GLU A 273 23.92 15.28 1.93
CA GLU A 273 24.05 14.05 1.11
C GLU A 273 24.57 14.36 -0.31
N LEU A 274 24.23 15.53 -0.86
CA LEU A 274 24.77 16.00 -2.14
C LEU A 274 26.16 16.62 -2.02
N ASN A 275 26.46 17.27 -0.89
CA ASN A 275 27.78 17.87 -0.66
C ASN A 275 28.84 16.83 -0.24
N GLN A 276 28.42 15.67 0.23
CA GLN A 276 29.26 14.54 0.64
C GLN A 276 28.70 13.30 -0.03
N LEU A 277 28.99 13.18 -1.33
CA LEU A 277 28.28 12.28 -2.22
C LEU A 277 28.60 10.80 -1.96
N GLU A 278 29.88 10.44 -1.89
CA GLU A 278 30.34 9.05 -1.88
C GLU A 278 29.66 8.15 -0.85
N PRO A 279 29.48 8.54 0.44
CA PRO A 279 28.79 7.69 1.41
C PRO A 279 27.32 7.45 1.06
N SER A 280 26.71 8.38 0.32
CA SER A 280 25.32 8.34 -0.08
C SER A 280 25.12 7.57 -1.39
N LEU A 281 26.18 7.21 -2.12
CA LEU A 281 26.08 6.34 -3.31
C LEU A 281 25.97 4.86 -2.91
N ILE A 282 26.54 4.48 -1.77
CA ILE A 282 26.58 3.10 -1.27
C ILE A 282 25.16 2.65 -0.86
N GLY A 283 24.77 1.44 -1.28
CA GLY A 283 23.43 0.87 -1.06
C GLY A 283 22.47 1.04 -2.24
N CYS A 284 22.89 1.70 -3.32
CA CYS A 284 22.16 1.73 -4.59
C CYS A 284 22.86 0.79 -5.59
N PRO A 285 22.18 -0.26 -6.10
CA PRO A 285 22.79 -1.26 -6.98
C PRO A 285 23.46 -0.66 -8.22
N PHE A 286 22.85 0.35 -8.85
CA PHE A 286 23.46 1.05 -9.99
C PHE A 286 24.82 1.66 -9.62
N TRP A 287 24.88 2.36 -8.49
CA TRP A 287 26.12 3.00 -8.05
C TRP A 287 27.15 1.99 -7.56
N GLU A 288 26.74 0.92 -6.90
CA GLU A 288 27.65 -0.15 -6.49
C GLU A 288 28.31 -0.84 -7.67
N GLU A 289 27.55 -1.11 -8.74
CA GLU A 289 28.07 -1.63 -10.01
C GLU A 289 29.02 -0.63 -10.66
N ALA A 290 28.63 0.65 -10.75
CA ALA A 290 29.47 1.70 -11.31
C ALA A 290 30.79 1.85 -10.53
N ILE A 291 30.75 1.82 -9.20
CA ILE A 291 31.93 1.93 -8.33
C ILE A 291 32.84 0.71 -8.47
N ALA A 292 32.29 -0.49 -8.68
CA ALA A 292 33.06 -1.73 -8.79
C ALA A 292 34.02 -1.75 -10.00
N GLU A 293 33.80 -0.90 -11.01
CA GLU A 293 34.73 -0.69 -12.13
C GLU A 293 36.00 0.08 -11.70
N TYR A 294 35.91 0.95 -10.69
CA TYR A 294 36.94 1.95 -10.35
C TYR A 294 37.52 1.79 -8.92
N GLY A 295 36.86 1.02 -8.06
CA GLY A 295 37.24 0.88 -6.66
C GLY A 295 36.51 -0.24 -5.94
N THR A 296 36.67 -0.26 -4.61
CA THR A 296 36.02 -1.24 -3.73
C THR A 296 35.34 -0.57 -2.55
N ILE A 297 34.24 -1.14 -2.08
CA ILE A 297 33.50 -0.62 -0.92
C ILE A 297 33.98 -1.36 0.34
N ILE A 298 34.65 -0.64 1.25
CA ILE A 298 35.16 -1.19 2.52
C ILE A 298 34.58 -0.40 3.69
N LYS A 299 33.85 -1.10 4.58
CA LYS A 299 33.24 -0.49 5.78
C LYS A 299 32.43 0.77 5.47
N ASN A 300 31.59 0.71 4.44
CA ASN A 300 30.72 1.82 4.00
C ASN A 300 31.50 3.09 3.56
N ARG A 301 32.66 2.88 2.94
CA ARG A 301 33.46 3.92 2.28
C ARG A 301 33.96 3.39 0.95
N ILE A 302 34.06 4.26 -0.03
CA ILE A 302 34.68 3.94 -1.31
C ILE A 302 36.19 4.05 -1.15
N GLN A 303 36.90 2.98 -1.50
CA GLN A 303 38.34 2.98 -1.66
C GLN A 303 38.64 2.85 -3.15
N TRP A 304 39.00 3.96 -3.76
CA TRP A 304 39.42 4.04 -5.16
C TRP A 304 40.71 3.26 -5.37
N ASN A 305 40.85 2.63 -6.53
CA ASN A 305 42.05 1.85 -6.89
C ASN A 305 43.26 2.76 -7.12
N SER A 306 43.01 3.94 -7.70
CA SER A 306 43.99 5.01 -7.93
C SER A 306 43.28 6.38 -7.99
N ASP A 307 44.06 7.46 -8.00
CA ASP A 307 43.52 8.82 -8.24
C ASP A 307 42.99 8.96 -9.67
N ASP A 308 43.61 8.30 -10.65
CA ASP A 308 43.16 8.29 -12.05
C ASP A 308 41.77 7.62 -12.19
N ASP A 309 41.53 6.52 -11.47
CA ASP A 309 40.22 5.84 -11.45
C ASP A 309 39.12 6.69 -10.79
N LEU A 310 39.49 7.47 -9.77
CA LEU A 310 38.60 8.46 -9.16
C LEU A 310 38.20 9.53 -10.18
N GLU A 311 39.16 10.12 -10.88
CA GLU A 311 38.88 11.14 -11.91
C GLU A 311 38.02 10.56 -13.04
N GLU A 312 38.33 9.36 -13.54
CA GLU A 312 37.57 8.71 -14.61
C GLU A 312 36.12 8.40 -14.19
N PHE A 313 35.90 7.97 -12.95
CA PHE A 313 34.56 7.78 -12.41
C PHE A 313 33.75 9.08 -12.43
N TYR A 314 34.34 10.18 -11.97
CA TYR A 314 33.64 11.47 -11.94
C TYR A 314 33.38 12.01 -13.36
N ASP A 315 34.35 11.91 -14.27
CA ASP A 315 34.19 12.33 -15.66
C ASP A 315 33.08 11.55 -16.39
N ARG A 316 32.96 10.24 -16.11
CA ARG A 316 31.98 9.38 -16.78
C ARG A 316 30.56 9.56 -16.27
N TYR A 317 30.38 9.67 -14.95
CA TYR A 317 29.06 9.65 -14.33
C TYR A 317 28.49 11.04 -13.98
N PHE A 318 29.30 12.10 -14.13
CA PHE A 318 28.90 13.49 -13.84
C PHE A 318 29.18 14.41 -15.03
N PRO A 319 28.56 14.16 -16.21
CA PRO A 319 28.85 14.89 -17.45
C PRO A 319 28.41 16.36 -17.46
N ASP A 320 27.62 16.79 -16.47
CA ASP A 320 27.19 18.18 -16.31
C ASP A 320 28.05 18.89 -15.25
N ASP A 321 27.68 18.75 -13.98
CA ASP A 321 28.42 19.24 -12.81
C ASP A 321 28.24 18.25 -11.66
N ILE A 322 29.20 18.19 -10.74
CA ILE A 322 29.07 17.41 -9.51
C ILE A 322 28.00 18.02 -8.57
N PRO A 323 27.23 17.21 -7.81
CA PRO A 323 26.07 17.71 -7.07
C PRO A 323 26.35 18.75 -5.98
N ASP A 324 27.58 18.82 -5.48
CA ASP A 324 28.02 19.84 -4.52
C ASP A 324 28.15 21.23 -5.16
N GLU A 325 28.41 21.32 -6.47
CA GLU A 325 28.49 22.56 -7.24
C GLU A 325 27.12 23.07 -7.72
N TRP A 326 26.08 22.24 -7.61
CA TRP A 326 24.73 22.65 -8.01
C TRP A 326 24.20 23.84 -7.21
N THR A 327 23.40 24.68 -7.89
CA THR A 327 22.69 25.79 -7.27
C THR A 327 21.70 25.30 -6.22
N LYS A 328 21.28 26.20 -5.31
CA LYS A 328 20.27 25.89 -4.29
C LYS A 328 18.96 25.39 -4.90
N ALA A 329 18.54 25.94 -6.04
CA ALA A 329 17.31 25.54 -6.72
C ALA A 329 17.43 24.12 -7.31
N GLU A 330 18.58 23.78 -7.88
CA GLU A 330 18.83 22.43 -8.40
C GLU A 330 18.91 21.40 -7.27
N LYS A 331 19.54 21.72 -6.14
CA LYS A 331 19.56 20.84 -4.96
C LYS A 331 18.15 20.62 -4.40
N ALA A 332 17.32 21.67 -4.40
CA ALA A 332 15.94 21.63 -3.89
C ALA A 332 15.00 20.65 -4.64
N VAL A 333 15.36 20.21 -5.85
CA VAL A 333 14.56 19.22 -6.60
C VAL A 333 14.53 17.86 -5.90
N SER A 334 15.65 17.42 -5.31
CA SER A 334 15.74 16.12 -4.65
C SER A 334 16.00 16.18 -3.14
N HIS A 335 16.56 17.28 -2.63
CA HIS A 335 16.93 17.44 -1.23
C HIS A 335 16.31 18.72 -0.66
N GLY A 336 16.24 18.86 0.66
CA GLY A 336 15.66 20.04 1.27
C GLY A 336 15.56 19.93 2.79
N ASP A 337 14.69 20.76 3.35
CA ASP A 337 14.46 20.83 4.80
C ASP A 337 13.55 19.69 5.26
N GLY A 338 13.70 19.30 6.53
CA GLY A 338 12.81 18.34 7.18
C GLY A 338 11.35 18.81 7.26
N VAL A 339 10.43 17.88 7.48
CA VAL A 339 8.97 18.14 7.43
C VAL A 339 8.36 18.50 8.79
N LEU A 340 9.05 18.19 9.89
CA LEU A 340 8.51 18.37 11.24
C LEU A 340 8.70 19.79 11.76
N GLY A 341 7.70 20.28 12.50
CA GLY A 341 7.84 21.50 13.29
C GLY A 341 8.89 21.37 14.43
N PRO A 342 9.29 22.47 15.08
CA PRO A 342 10.36 22.49 16.08
C PRO A 342 10.20 21.50 17.25
N THR A 343 8.95 21.30 17.69
CA THR A 343 8.60 20.41 18.81
C THR A 343 7.77 19.21 18.36
N GLU A 344 7.59 19.05 17.06
CA GLU A 344 6.76 17.98 16.52
C GLU A 344 7.53 16.66 16.54
N VAL A 345 6.80 15.59 16.89
CA VAL A 345 7.25 14.21 16.77
C VAL A 345 6.38 13.49 15.75
N VAL A 346 6.94 12.46 15.13
CA VAL A 346 6.20 11.59 14.23
C VAL A 346 5.16 10.81 15.02
N THR A 347 3.91 10.80 14.53
CA THR A 347 2.80 10.08 15.17
C THR A 347 2.04 9.25 14.14
N LEU A 348 1.60 8.05 14.54
CA LEU A 348 0.74 7.23 13.70
C LEU A 348 -0.57 7.94 13.37
N PHE A 349 -1.09 8.72 14.32
CA PHE A 349 -2.29 9.53 14.14
C PHE A 349 -2.17 10.47 12.94
N LYS A 350 -1.15 11.33 12.92
CA LYS A 350 -0.97 12.29 11.81
C LYS A 350 -0.72 11.57 10.49
N TYR A 351 0.10 10.51 10.49
CA TYR A 351 0.35 9.70 9.30
C TYR A 351 -0.94 9.05 8.77
N SER A 352 -1.72 8.40 9.63
CA SER A 352 -2.98 7.77 9.23
C SER A 352 -3.99 8.78 8.69
N ARG A 353 -4.01 10.00 9.24
CA ARG A 353 -4.90 11.07 8.80
C ARG A 353 -4.49 11.62 7.43
N SER A 354 -3.19 11.72 7.12
CA SER A 354 -2.74 12.14 5.79
C SER A 354 -2.88 11.03 4.76
N THR A 355 -2.55 9.81 5.13
CA THR A 355 -2.40 8.67 4.22
C THR A 355 -3.70 7.90 4.02
N PHE A 356 -4.49 7.68 5.09
CA PHE A 356 -5.68 6.84 5.09
C PHE A 356 -7.00 7.60 5.30
N SER A 357 -7.11 8.83 4.80
CA SER A 357 -8.31 9.67 5.00
C SER A 357 -9.52 9.36 4.12
N LYS A 358 -9.38 8.48 3.12
CA LYS A 358 -10.46 8.11 2.19
C LYS A 358 -11.43 7.10 2.78
N TRP A 359 -12.44 6.79 1.97
CA TRP A 359 -13.57 5.97 2.35
C TRP A 359 -13.12 4.52 2.56
N SER A 360 -13.79 3.85 3.49
CA SER A 360 -13.64 2.43 3.72
C SER A 360 -14.96 1.77 3.36
N ARG A 361 -15.06 1.31 2.11
CA ARG A 361 -16.29 0.82 1.49
C ARG A 361 -16.78 -0.51 2.07
N LEU A 362 -15.94 -1.26 2.77
CA LEU A 362 -16.29 -2.50 3.49
C LEU A 362 -16.19 -2.35 5.02
N ALA A 363 -15.63 -1.24 5.51
CA ALA A 363 -15.53 -0.95 6.94
C ALA A 363 -16.25 0.37 7.27
N TRP A 364 -17.59 0.35 7.21
CA TRP A 364 -18.40 1.56 7.31
C TRP A 364 -18.28 2.26 8.68
N ASN A 365 -18.24 3.60 8.66
CA ASN A 365 -18.22 4.47 9.84
C ASN A 365 -17.12 4.15 10.86
N THR A 366 -16.00 3.60 10.40
CA THR A 366 -14.88 3.21 11.26
C THR A 366 -13.82 4.29 11.40
N ARG A 367 -13.83 5.33 10.55
CA ARG A 367 -12.77 6.35 10.49
C ARG A 367 -12.48 6.98 11.86
N ASP A 368 -13.50 7.48 12.55
CA ASP A 368 -13.30 8.16 13.83
C ASP A 368 -12.83 7.20 14.94
N LEU A 369 -13.27 5.94 14.89
CA LEU A 369 -12.80 4.90 15.80
C LEU A 369 -11.33 4.57 15.56
N VAL A 370 -10.94 4.40 14.30
CA VAL A 370 -9.54 4.17 13.91
C VAL A 370 -8.67 5.33 14.39
N GLN A 371 -9.08 6.58 14.14
CA GLN A 371 -8.33 7.76 14.55
C GLN A 371 -8.12 7.81 16.08
N LYS A 372 -9.17 7.55 16.87
CA LYS A 372 -9.06 7.47 18.34
C LYS A 372 -8.16 6.32 18.81
N GLN A 373 -8.14 5.22 18.07
CA GLN A 373 -7.32 4.05 18.41
C GLN A 373 -5.84 4.32 18.13
N VAL A 374 -5.51 4.91 16.98
CA VAL A 374 -4.12 5.18 16.60
C VAL A 374 -3.51 6.38 17.31
N GLU A 375 -4.33 7.31 17.83
CA GLU A 375 -3.87 8.43 18.68
C GLU A 375 -3.16 7.96 19.95
N LYS A 376 -3.51 6.77 20.44
CA LYS A 376 -2.94 6.19 21.66
C LYS A 376 -1.71 5.32 21.41
N LYS A 377 -1.31 5.11 20.15
CA LYS A 377 -0.24 4.19 19.78
C LYS A 377 1.05 4.96 19.47
N GLU A 378 2.14 4.48 20.04
CA GLU A 378 3.47 4.82 19.56
C GLU A 378 3.70 4.25 18.16
N TRP A 379 4.58 4.88 17.39
CA TRP A 379 4.89 4.46 16.04
C TRP A 379 6.40 4.43 15.83
N ASP A 380 6.91 3.28 15.44
CA ASP A 380 8.29 3.05 15.01
C ASP A 380 8.53 3.46 13.54
N GLY A 381 7.47 3.86 12.84
CA GLY A 381 7.51 4.23 11.43
C GLY A 381 7.27 3.07 10.47
N LEU A 382 7.02 1.85 10.96
CA LEU A 382 6.63 0.70 10.16
C LEU A 382 5.10 0.55 10.21
N LEU A 383 4.47 0.20 9.09
CA LEU A 383 3.03 -0.03 9.07
C LEU A 383 2.65 -1.34 9.77
N CYS A 384 3.52 -2.35 9.71
CA CYS A 384 3.29 -3.66 10.31
C CYS A 384 3.18 -3.61 11.85
N SER A 385 3.86 -2.66 12.50
CA SER A 385 3.83 -2.48 13.97
C SER A 385 2.48 -2.01 14.52
N VAL A 386 1.59 -1.53 13.65
CA VAL A 386 0.23 -1.10 14.02
C VAL A 386 -0.66 -2.29 14.39
N TYR A 387 -0.34 -3.49 13.90
CA TYR A 387 -1.22 -4.66 13.90
C TYR A 387 -0.75 -5.72 14.88
N VAL A 388 -1.05 -5.55 16.15
CA VAL A 388 -0.93 -6.65 17.13
C VAL A 388 -2.25 -7.42 17.15
N PRO A 389 -2.25 -8.74 16.84
CA PRO A 389 -3.46 -9.56 16.93
C PRO A 389 -4.01 -9.52 18.35
N CYS A 390 -5.31 -9.24 18.51
CA CYS A 390 -5.96 -9.48 19.78
C CYS A 390 -6.27 -10.99 19.87
N ILE A 391 -5.63 -11.70 20.79
CA ILE A 391 -6.03 -13.07 21.13
C ILE A 391 -7.34 -12.95 21.92
N ILE A 392 -8.48 -13.19 21.26
CA ILE A 392 -9.78 -13.19 21.94
C ILE A 392 -10.01 -14.60 22.49
N GLU A 393 -9.56 -14.84 23.73
CA GLU A 393 -9.56 -16.17 24.35
C GLU A 393 -10.97 -16.70 24.68
N THR A 394 -11.98 -15.84 24.83
CA THR A 394 -13.36 -16.27 25.12
C THR A 394 -14.41 -15.34 24.52
N TYR A 395 -15.52 -15.90 24.01
CA TYR A 395 -16.65 -15.11 23.53
C TYR A 395 -17.99 -15.80 23.72
N ASP A 396 -19.04 -14.98 23.85
CA ASP A 396 -20.41 -15.45 24.04
C ASP A 396 -20.98 -16.01 22.72
N LYS A 397 -21.23 -17.33 22.68
CA LYS A 397 -21.85 -18.02 21.55
C LYS A 397 -23.22 -17.43 21.16
N LYS A 398 -23.92 -16.74 22.08
CA LYS A 398 -25.16 -16.02 21.75
C LYS A 398 -24.95 -14.91 20.72
N ARG A 399 -23.73 -14.40 20.56
CA ARG A 399 -23.40 -13.41 19.51
C ARG A 399 -23.39 -14.00 18.10
N LEU A 400 -23.36 -15.33 17.97
CA LEU A 400 -23.48 -16.03 16.69
C LEU A 400 -24.94 -16.18 16.25
N GLU A 401 -25.89 -16.03 17.17
CA GLU A 401 -27.30 -16.14 16.83
C GLU A 401 -27.66 -15.01 15.85
N PRO A 402 -28.17 -15.36 14.66
CA PRO A 402 -28.50 -14.37 13.67
C PRO A 402 -29.70 -13.57 14.16
N VAL A 403 -29.56 -12.25 14.27
CA VAL A 403 -30.58 -11.48 14.97
C VAL A 403 -31.77 -11.21 14.06
N HIS A 404 -32.91 -11.86 14.32
CA HIS A 404 -34.17 -11.64 13.61
C HIS A 404 -34.61 -10.17 13.71
N LYS A 405 -34.89 -9.52 12.57
CA LYS A 405 -35.54 -8.21 12.57
C LYS A 405 -37.00 -8.41 13.00
N ARG A 406 -37.36 -7.98 14.22
CA ARG A 406 -38.77 -7.88 14.61
C ARG A 406 -39.37 -6.66 13.90
N PHE A 407 -40.40 -6.88 13.09
CA PHE A 407 -41.24 -5.80 12.59
C PHE A 407 -42.01 -5.25 13.80
N ILE A 408 -41.63 -4.06 14.27
CA ILE A 408 -42.50 -3.32 15.19
C ILE A 408 -43.55 -2.68 14.29
N ILE A 409 -44.69 -3.36 14.15
CA ILE A 409 -45.90 -2.71 13.65
C ILE A 409 -46.23 -1.65 14.71
N ARG A 410 -45.90 -0.39 14.45
CA ARG A 410 -46.53 0.70 15.19
C ARG A 410 -48.00 0.65 14.81
N SER A 411 -48.84 0.07 15.68
CA SER A 411 -50.28 0.22 15.55
C SER A 411 -50.56 1.72 15.53
N TYR A 412 -51.29 2.17 14.52
CA TYR A 412 -51.76 3.56 14.37
C TYR A 412 -52.82 3.94 15.43
N GLN A 413 -52.84 3.27 16.58
CA GLN A 413 -53.86 3.46 17.63
C GLN A 413 -53.46 4.46 18.72
N ASP A 414 -52.20 4.92 18.77
CA ASP A 414 -51.74 5.87 19.79
C ASP A 414 -51.75 7.35 19.34
N GLN A 415 -52.36 7.70 18.20
CA GLN A 415 -52.44 9.10 17.72
C GLN A 415 -53.82 9.75 17.80
N TYR A 416 -54.82 9.09 18.36
CA TYR A 416 -56.11 9.73 18.66
C TYR A 416 -56.47 9.56 20.14
N GLN A 417 -55.82 10.35 21.00
CA GLN A 417 -56.48 10.80 22.21
C GLN A 417 -57.28 12.06 21.85
N PRO A 418 -58.63 12.04 21.87
CA PRO A 418 -59.40 13.27 21.76
C PRO A 418 -59.11 14.12 22.98
N GLN A 419 -58.67 15.36 22.77
CA GLN A 419 -58.59 16.33 23.86
C GLN A 419 -59.99 16.55 24.45
N PRO A 420 -60.16 16.53 25.78
CA PRO A 420 -61.43 16.88 26.38
C PRO A 420 -61.66 18.38 26.20
N PHE A 421 -62.77 18.73 25.55
CA PHE A 421 -63.36 20.05 25.68
C PHE A 421 -63.94 20.18 27.09
N VAL A 422 -63.25 20.90 27.98
CA VAL A 422 -63.81 21.83 28.99
C VAL A 422 -62.76 22.90 29.27
#